data_AF-A0A0F8YVU5-F1
#
_entry.id   AF-A0A0F8YVU5-F1
#
_cell.length_a   1.000
_cell.length_b   1.000
_cell.length_c   1.000
_cell.angle_alpha   90.00
_cell.angle_beta   90.00
_cell.angle_gamma   90.00
#
_symmetry.space_group_name_H-M   'P 1'
#
loop_
_entity.id
_entity.type
_entity.pdbx_description
1 polymer ?
#
loop_
_entity_poly.entity_id
_entity_poly.type
_entity_poly.pdbx_seq_one_letter_code
_entity_poly.pdbx_strand_id
1 'polypeptide(L)' 'MSNMFSGVTLSTLNYDSLLIAWSGLPLQNNIVFNAGNSKYSSGASATAKQSIITNFGWIIYDGGQI' A
#
# COMPACT_ATOMS: atom_id res chain seq x y z
N MET A 1 2.71 -2.01 11.28
CA MET A 1 4.04 -1.42 11.03
C MET A 1 3.93 0.08 10.76
N SER A 2 4.07 0.91 11.78
CA SER A 2 3.89 2.37 11.66
C SER A 2 5.07 3.13 11.03
N ASN A 3 6.27 2.53 10.92
CA ASN A 3 7.48 3.24 10.49
C ASN A 3 8.32 2.50 9.42
N MET A 4 7.78 1.48 8.75
CA MET A 4 8.59 0.60 7.89
C MET A 4 9.30 1.32 6.74
N PHE A 5 8.63 2.27 6.10
CA PHE A 5 9.21 3.11 5.04
C PHE A 5 9.13 4.60 5.36
N SER A 6 9.04 4.97 6.64
CA SER A 6 8.98 6.38 7.03
C SER A 6 10.21 7.14 6.51
N GLY A 7 9.98 8.25 5.79
CA GLY A 7 11.04 9.04 5.14
C GLY A 7 11.65 8.42 3.88
N VAL A 8 11.20 7.23 3.47
CA VAL A 8 11.63 6.56 2.24
C VAL A 8 10.59 6.78 1.13
N THR A 9 11.06 6.87 -0.11
CA THR A 9 10.22 6.88 -1.31
C THR A 9 10.58 5.67 -2.15
N LEU A 10 9.67 4.70 -2.24
CA LEU A 10 9.79 3.62 -3.22
C LEU A 10 9.47 4.18 -4.62
N SER A 11 10.05 3.59 -5.66
CA SER A 11 9.60 3.87 -7.02
C SER A 11 8.14 3.45 -7.19
N THR A 12 7.38 4.20 -7.98
CA THR A 12 5.95 3.92 -8.23
C THR A 12 5.76 2.47 -8.70
N LEU A 13 6.62 2.00 -9.61
CA LEU A 13 6.56 0.63 -10.13
C LEU A 13 6.74 -0.44 -9.02
N ASN A 14 7.65 -0.22 -8.07
CA ASN A 14 7.87 -1.15 -6.98
C ASN A 14 6.71 -1.10 -5.97
N TYR A 15 6.17 0.08 -5.70
CA TYR A 15 5.05 0.22 -4.78
C TYR A 15 3.75 -0.36 -5.37
N ASP A 16 3.51 -0.15 -6.67
CA ASP A 16 2.41 -0.79 -7.40
C ASP A 16 2.49 -2.31 -7.32
N SER A 17 3.67 -2.86 -7.61
CA SER A 17 3.91 -4.30 -7.57
C SER A 17 3.68 -4.88 -6.17
N LEU A 18 4.09 -4.14 -5.13
CA LEU A 18 3.87 -4.53 -3.73
C LEU A 18 2.38 -4.58 -3.40
N LEU A 19 1.62 -3.53 -3.71
CA LEU A 19 0.19 -3.45 -3.45
C LEU A 19 -0.58 -4.57 -4.18
N ILE A 20 -0.28 -4.77 -5.47
CA ILE A 20 -0.91 -5.81 -6.28
C ILE A 20 -0.63 -7.19 -5.69
N ALA A 21 0.63 -7.50 -5.38
CA ALA A 21 1.00 -8.80 -4.80
C ALA A 21 0.34 -9.02 -3.43
N TRP A 22 0.31 -8.01 -2.56
CA TRP A 22 -0.29 -8.11 -1.23
C TRP A 22 -1.80 -8.28 -1.27
N SER A 23 -2.49 -7.68 -2.24
CA SER A 23 -3.93 -7.84 -2.37
C SER A 23 -4.38 -9.28 -2.66
N GLY A 24 -3.47 -10.15 -3.11
CA GLY A 24 -3.71 -11.57 -3.34
C GLY A 24 -3.35 -12.49 -2.17
N LEU A 25 -2.89 -11.96 -1.03
CA LEU A 25 -2.46 -12.74 0.13
C LEU A 25 -3.47 -12.67 1.28
N PRO A 26 -3.52 -13.69 2.16
CA PRO A 26 -4.25 -13.61 3.41
C PRO A 26 -3.48 -12.74 4.41
N LEU A 27 -3.68 -11.42 4.33
CA LEU A 27 -3.00 -10.45 5.18
C LEU A 27 -3.55 -10.48 6.62
N GLN A 28 -2.75 -9.94 7.55
CA GLN A 28 -3.20 -9.71 8.93
C GLN A 28 -4.26 -8.59 8.96
N ASN A 29 -5.23 -8.65 9.87
CA ASN A 29 -6.25 -7.61 9.95
C ASN A 29 -5.80 -6.40 10.80
N ASN A 30 -6.38 -5.23 10.52
CA ASN A 30 -6.26 -3.98 11.28
C ASN A 30 -4.82 -3.46 11.42
N ILE A 31 -4.01 -3.59 10.37
CA ILE A 31 -2.63 -3.13 10.37
C ILE A 31 -2.55 -1.67 9.91
N VAL A 32 -1.81 -0.87 10.67
CA VAL A 32 -1.31 0.43 10.20
C VAL A 32 0.01 0.20 9.46
N PHE A 33 0.05 0.57 8.18
CA PHE A 33 1.22 0.47 7.31
C PHE A 33 1.63 1.87 6.81
N ASN A 34 2.91 2.20 6.99
CA ASN A 34 3.48 3.46 6.51
C ASN A 34 4.45 3.18 5.35
N ALA A 35 4.05 3.57 4.14
CA ALA A 35 4.80 3.44 2.90
C ALA A 35 5.66 4.68 2.59
N GLY A 36 5.77 5.64 3.52
CA GLY A 36 6.52 6.88 3.33
C GLY A 36 5.90 7.79 2.27
N ASN A 37 6.74 8.38 1.42
CA ASN A 37 6.30 9.27 0.33
C ASN A 37 5.99 8.50 -0.97
N SER A 38 5.95 7.17 -0.93
CA SER A 38 5.71 6.31 -2.08
C SER A 38 4.34 6.59 -2.69
N LYS A 39 4.27 6.74 -4.01
CA LYS A 39 3.01 6.95 -4.75
C LYS A 39 2.64 5.73 -5.56
N TYR A 40 1.35 5.50 -5.74
CA TYR A 40 0.82 4.38 -6.52
C TYR A 40 0.12 4.87 -7.80
N SER A 41 0.14 4.06 -8.85
CA SER A 41 -0.56 4.31 -10.11
C SER A 41 -2.08 4.15 -9.98
N SER A 42 -2.81 4.66 -10.96
CA SER A 42 -4.23 4.34 -11.13
C SER A 42 -4.42 2.89 -11.61
N GLY A 43 -5.67 2.42 -11.63
CA GLY A 43 -5.99 1.07 -12.12
C GLY A 43 -5.66 -0.02 -11.09
N ALA A 44 -4.87 -1.02 -11.50
CA ALA A 44 -4.69 -2.25 -10.72
C ALA A 44 -4.12 -2.00 -9.31
N SER A 45 -3.14 -1.11 -9.14
CA SER A 45 -2.58 -0.82 -7.82
C SER A 45 -3.52 -0.02 -6.93
N ALA A 46 -4.30 0.92 -7.50
CA ALA A 46 -5.35 1.61 -6.76
C ALA A 46 -6.44 0.63 -6.27
N THR A 47 -6.91 -0.28 -7.13
CA THR A 47 -7.86 -1.33 -6.75
C THR A 47 -7.27 -2.27 -5.70
N ALA A 48 -6.01 -2.66 -5.84
CA ALA A 48 -5.30 -3.50 -4.89
C ALA A 48 -5.18 -2.83 -3.52
N LYS A 49 -4.79 -1.55 -3.47
CA LYS A 49 -4.76 -0.75 -2.24
C LYS A 49 -6.12 -0.72 -1.57
N GLN A 50 -7.17 -0.44 -2.34
CA GLN A 50 -8.53 -0.37 -1.80
C GLN A 50 -8.96 -1.73 -1.22
N SER A 51 -8.68 -2.83 -1.92
CA SER A 51 -8.96 -4.19 -1.45
C SER A 51 -8.26 -4.50 -0.12
N ILE A 52 -7.00 -4.10 0.01
CA ILE A 52 -6.24 -4.28 1.27
C ILE A 52 -6.90 -3.51 2.42
N ILE A 53 -7.30 -2.26 2.18
CA ILE A 53 -7.96 -1.41 3.17
C ILE A 53 -9.33 -2.00 3.56
N THR A 54 -10.17 -2.37 2.59
CA THR A 54 -11.55 -2.79 2.87
C THR A 54 -11.62 -4.18 3.47
N ASN A 55 -10.84 -5.12 2.95
CA ASN A 55 -10.98 -6.53 3.31
C ASN A 55 -10.22 -6.87 4.61
N PHE A 56 -9.12 -6.17 4.87
CA PHE A 56 -8.27 -6.42 6.03
C PHE A 56 -8.28 -5.27 7.04
N GLY A 57 -8.99 -4.17 6.79
CA GLY A 57 -9.06 -3.03 7.72
C GLY A 57 -7.74 -2.27 7.86
N TRP A 58 -6.88 -2.30 6.85
CA TRP A 58 -5.59 -1.62 6.91
C TRP A 58 -5.75 -0.10 6.84
N ILE A 59 -4.87 0.62 7.54
CA ILE A 59 -4.65 2.05 7.35
C ILE A 59 -3.30 2.22 6.68
N ILE A 60 -3.30 2.76 5.46
CA ILE A 60 -2.08 2.94 4.66
C ILE A 60 -1.76 4.43 4.56
N TYR A 61 -0.64 4.82 5.15
CA TYR A 61 -0.05 6.15 4.97
C TYR A 61 0.96 6.10 3.82
N ASP A 62 0.65 6.78 2.73
CA ASP A 62 1.49 6.86 1.53
C ASP A 62 1.39 8.24 0.87
N GLY A 63 2.14 8.46 -0.20
CA GLY A 63 2.16 9.71 -0.97
C GLY A 63 0.95 9.93 -1.89
N GLY A 64 -0.06 9.06 -1.83
CA GLY A 64 -1.25 9.13 -2.68
C GLY A 64 -1.06 8.57 -4.08
N GLN A 65 -2.10 8.72 -4.90
CA GLN A 65 -2.07 8.33 -6.31
C GLN A 65 -1.24 9.35 -7.12
N ILE A 66 -0.53 8.88 -8.15
CA ILE A 66 -0.03 9.77 -9.23
C ILE A 66 -1.16 10.28 -10.13
#